data_AF-A0A2I3S6U8-F1
#
_entry.id   AF-A0A2I3S6U8-F1
#
_cell.length_a   1.000
_cell.length_b   1.000
_cell.length_c   1.000
_cell.angle_alpha   90.00
_cell.angle_beta   90.00
_cell.angle_gamma   90.00
#
_symmetry.space_group_name_H-M   'P 1'
#
loop_
_entity.id
_entity.type
_entity.pdbx_description
1 polymer ?
#
loop_
_entity_poly.entity_id
_entity_poly.type
_entity_poly.pdbx_seq_one_letter_code
_entity_poly.pdbx_strand_id
1 'polypeptide(L)'
;MSDEEARQSGGSSQAGAVTVSDVQELMRRKEEIEAQIKANYDVLESQKGIGMNEPLVDCEGYPRSDVDLYQVRTARHNIICWSAVVLT
;
A
#
# COMPACT_ATOMS: atom_id res chain seq x y z
N MET A 1 -18.35 -8.49 -53.23
CA MET A 1 -18.16 -7.70 -52.00
C MET A 1 -19.18 -8.26 -51.01
N SER A 2 -19.17 -9.55 -50.64
CA SER A 2 -18.13 -10.30 -49.91
C SER A 2 -17.90 -9.66 -48.55
N ASP A 3 -18.76 -10.05 -47.63
CA ASP A 3 -18.75 -9.70 -46.22
C ASP A 3 -17.39 -10.05 -45.59
N GLU A 4 -16.78 -9.08 -44.91
CA GLU A 4 -15.51 -9.25 -44.23
C GLU A 4 -15.76 -9.58 -42.75
N GLU A 5 -15.60 -10.86 -42.41
CA GLU A 5 -15.43 -11.33 -41.04
C GLU A 5 -14.13 -10.75 -40.45
N ALA A 6 -14.25 -9.96 -39.38
CA ALA A 6 -13.13 -9.58 -38.54
C ALA A 6 -13.43 -9.89 -37.07
N ARG A 7 -13.15 -11.16 -36.72
CA ARG A 7 -12.44 -11.61 -35.51
C ARG A 7 -12.99 -11.21 -34.14
N GLN A 8 -13.55 -12.22 -33.49
CA GLN A 8 -13.57 -12.41 -32.04
C GLN A 8 -12.15 -12.25 -31.44
N SER A 9 -12.02 -11.51 -30.35
CA SER A 9 -11.05 -11.81 -29.30
C SER A 9 -11.76 -11.64 -27.96
N GLY A 10 -12.39 -12.73 -27.52
CA GLY A 10 -12.82 -12.85 -26.13
C GLY A 10 -11.57 -12.82 -25.25
N GLY A 11 -11.44 -11.77 -24.44
CA GLY A 11 -10.47 -11.73 -23.36
C GLY A 11 -10.72 -12.91 -22.45
N SER A 12 -9.91 -13.96 -22.62
CA SER A 12 -10.00 -15.16 -21.81
C SER A 12 -9.61 -14.79 -20.39
N SER A 13 -10.61 -14.77 -19.50
CA SER A 13 -10.46 -14.87 -18.06
C SER A 13 -9.75 -16.20 -17.73
N GLN A 14 -8.44 -16.28 -17.89
CA GLN A 14 -7.68 -17.41 -17.37
C GLN A 14 -7.50 -17.21 -15.87
N ALA A 15 -8.42 -17.78 -15.10
CA ALA A 15 -8.10 -18.34 -13.80
C ALA A 15 -7.14 -19.52 -14.04
N GLY A 16 -5.88 -19.22 -14.37
CA GLY A 16 -4.83 -20.21 -14.52
C GLY A 16 -4.58 -20.90 -13.18
N ALA A 17 -4.38 -22.21 -13.21
CA ALA A 17 -4.02 -22.97 -12.02
C ALA A 17 -2.76 -22.35 -11.39
N VAL A 18 -2.91 -21.75 -10.21
CA VAL A 18 -1.82 -21.17 -9.43
C VAL A 18 -0.77 -22.26 -9.19
N THR A 19 0.44 -22.03 -9.69
CA THR A 19 1.54 -22.97 -9.51
C THR A 19 2.24 -22.72 -8.17
N VAL A 20 2.98 -23.71 -7.66
CA VAL A 20 3.76 -23.55 -6.43
C VAL A 20 4.77 -22.40 -6.52
N SER A 21 5.30 -22.14 -7.72
CA SER A 21 6.19 -21.00 -7.99
C SER A 21 5.46 -19.66 -7.80
N ASP A 22 4.22 -19.55 -8.28
CA ASP A 22 3.42 -18.32 -8.15
C ASP A 22 3.12 -18.04 -6.66
N VAL A 23 2.83 -19.08 -5.88
CA VAL A 23 2.63 -18.95 -4.42
C VAL A 23 3.90 -18.46 -3.74
N GLN A 24 5.07 -18.99 -4.11
CA GLN A 24 6.35 -18.56 -3.54
C GLN A 24 6.67 -17.09 -3.87
N GLU A 25 6.39 -16.65 -5.10
CA GLU A 25 6.57 -15.25 -5.48
C GLU A 25 5.62 -14.32 -4.71
N LEU A 26 4.36 -14.74 -4.55
CA LEU A 26 3.38 -14.01 -3.75
C LEU A 26 3.79 -13.92 -2.27
N MET A 27 4.35 -14.99 -1.69
CA MET A 27 4.88 -14.99 -0.33
C MET A 27 6.04 -14.00 -0.18
N ARG A 28 7.01 -14.02 -1.11
CA ARG A 28 8.13 -13.07 -1.10
C ARG A 28 7.64 -11.63 -1.18
N ARG A 29 6.68 -11.36 -2.07
CA ARG A 29 6.11 -10.02 -2.25
C ARG A 29 5.35 -9.56 -1.01
N LYS A 30 4.63 -10.46 -0.34
CA LYS A 30 3.97 -10.18 0.93
C LYS A 30 4.99 -9.80 2.02
N GLU A 31 6.06 -10.56 2.17
CA GLU A 31 7.12 -10.27 3.16
C GLU A 31 7.78 -8.91 2.91
N GLU A 32 8.02 -8.56 1.65
CA GLU A 32 8.55 -7.24 1.27
C GLU A 32 7.59 -6.11 1.65
N ILE A 33 6.28 -6.30 1.41
CA ILE A 33 5.24 -5.36 1.83
C ILE A 33 5.21 -5.21 3.36
N GLU A 34 5.24 -6.32 4.10
CA GLU A 34 5.24 -6.31 5.57
C GLU A 34 6.48 -5.60 6.14
N ALA A 35 7.65 -5.83 5.54
CA ALA A 35 8.89 -5.13 5.90
C ALA A 35 8.78 -3.62 5.67
N GLN A 36 8.18 -3.20 4.56
CA GLN A 36 7.95 -1.78 4.27
C GLN A 36 6.95 -1.16 5.24
N ILE A 37 5.87 -1.86 5.58
CA ILE A 37 4.90 -1.39 6.59
C ILE A 37 5.63 -1.17 7.93
N LYS A 38 6.43 -2.14 8.36
CA LYS A 38 7.21 -2.04 9.61
C LYS A 38 8.16 -0.84 9.59
N ALA A 39 8.91 -0.64 8.51
CA ALA A 39 9.81 0.49 8.38
C ALA A 39 9.08 1.85 8.46
N ASN A 40 7.88 1.95 7.89
CA ASN A 40 7.06 3.17 8.02
C ASN A 40 6.56 3.39 9.46
N TYR A 41 6.26 2.32 10.21
CA TYR A 41 5.93 2.41 11.63
C TYR A 41 7.12 2.90 12.46
N ASP A 42 8.31 2.39 12.21
CA ASP A 42 9.53 2.83 12.89
C ASP A 42 9.81 4.33 12.65
N VAL A 43 9.54 4.81 11.43
CA VAL A 43 9.61 6.26 11.10
C VAL A 43 8.59 7.04 11.93
N LEU A 44 7.35 6.58 12.07
CA LEU A 44 6.35 7.24 12.90
C LEU A 44 6.73 7.28 14.38
N GLU A 45 7.25 6.17 14.92
CA GLU A 45 7.68 6.10 16.32
C GLU A 45 8.84 7.06 16.62
N SER A 46 9.76 7.23 15.65
CA SER A 46 10.83 8.22 15.76
C SER A 46 10.34 9.68 15.86
N GLN A 47 9.15 9.96 15.34
CA GLN A 47 8.53 11.28 15.36
C GLN A 47 7.78 11.51 16.67
N LYS A 48 8.54 11.63 17.76
CA LYS A 48 8.10 12.12 19.09
C LYS A 48 6.84 11.42 19.64
N GLY A 49 6.60 10.17 19.25
CA GLY A 49 5.44 9.38 19.67
C GLY A 49 4.12 9.72 18.96
N ILE A 50 4.15 10.35 17.78
CA ILE A 50 2.97 10.52 16.93
C ILE A 50 2.68 9.21 16.19
N GLY A 51 1.72 8.44 16.69
CA GLY A 51 1.22 7.23 16.04
C GLY A 51 0.37 7.52 14.80
N MET A 52 -0.52 6.59 14.44
CA MET A 52 -1.37 6.69 13.24
C MET A 52 -2.56 7.64 13.37
N ASN A 53 -3.02 7.94 14.58
CA ASN A 53 -4.31 8.62 14.83
C ASN A 53 -4.17 9.94 15.58
N GLU A 54 -2.95 10.28 15.98
CA GLU A 54 -2.65 11.41 16.83
C GLU A 54 -2.83 12.72 16.05
N PRO A 55 -3.24 13.82 16.71
CA PRO A 55 -3.44 15.10 16.05
C PRO A 55 -2.13 15.61 15.42
N LEU A 56 -2.21 16.25 14.26
CA LEU A 56 -1.07 16.93 13.64
C LEU A 56 -1.03 18.44 13.94
N VAL A 57 -1.98 18.87 14.76
CA VAL A 57 -2.13 20.25 15.22
C VAL A 57 -1.92 20.32 16.72
N ASP A 58 -1.49 21.47 17.20
CA ASP A 58 -1.41 21.79 18.61
C ASP A 58 -2.78 22.18 19.20
N CYS A 59 -2.80 22.57 20.46
CA CYS A 59 -4.01 22.99 21.18
C CYS A 59 -4.62 24.30 20.66
N GLU A 60 -3.86 25.11 19.93
CA GLU A 60 -4.30 26.38 19.34
C GLU A 60 -4.77 26.19 17.89
N GLY A 61 -4.59 24.99 17.33
CA GLY A 61 -5.01 24.64 15.97
C GLY A 61 -3.95 24.91 14.90
N TYR A 62 -2.71 25.20 15.31
CA TYR A 62 -1.60 25.40 14.38
C TYR A 62 -0.87 24.08 14.11
N PRO A 63 -0.19 23.96 12.95
CA PRO A 63 0.64 22.81 12.64
C PRO A 63 1.72 22.66 13.71
N ARG A 64 1.84 21.47 14.30
CA ARG A 64 2.88 21.18 15.28
C ARG A 64 4.27 21.41 14.67
N SER A 65 5.06 22.28 15.30
CA SER A 65 6.43 22.60 14.89
C SER A 65 7.46 21.61 15.44
N ASP A 66 7.05 20.75 16.37
CA ASP A 66 7.92 19.81 17.06
C ASP A 66 8.06 18.45 16.38
N VAL A 67 7.35 18.25 15.26
CA VAL A 67 7.36 17.03 14.46
C VAL A 67 7.41 17.36 12.98
N ASP A 68 7.97 16.46 12.18
CA ASP A 68 7.91 16.58 10.73
C ASP A 68 6.56 16.08 10.20
N LEU A 69 5.62 17.01 10.02
CA LEU A 69 4.28 16.73 9.52
C LEU A 69 4.26 16.10 8.12
N TYR A 70 5.24 16.42 7.28
CA TYR A 70 5.32 15.88 5.93
C TYR A 70 5.69 14.40 5.99
N GLN A 71 6.70 14.04 6.78
CA GLN A 71 7.08 12.65 6.99
C GLN A 71 5.97 11.85 7.66
N VAL A 72 5.33 12.38 8.70
CA VAL A 72 4.23 11.69 9.39
C VAL A 72 3.05 11.45 8.44
N ARG A 73 2.64 12.44 7.65
CA ARG A 73 1.54 12.28 6.68
C ARG A 73 1.87 11.24 5.62
N THR A 74 3.11 11.24 5.13
CA THR A 74 3.58 10.28 4.13
C THR A 74 3.61 8.86 4.70
N ALA A 75 4.19 8.67 5.89
CA ALA A 75 4.25 7.37 6.55
C ALA A 75 2.85 6.82 6.87
N ARG A 76 1.92 7.65 7.38
CA ARG A 76 0.52 7.25 7.59
C ARG A 76 -0.15 6.82 6.28
N HIS A 77 0.02 7.59 5.22
CA HIS A 77 -0.53 7.27 3.91
C HIS A 77 0.00 5.93 3.38
N ASN A 78 1.31 5.71 3.48
CA ASN A 78 1.94 4.46 3.07
C ASN A 78 1.41 3.29 3.90
N ILE A 79 1.35 3.39 5.22
CA ILE A 79 0.82 2.30 6.06
C ILE A 79 -0.62 1.94 5.65
N ILE A 80 -1.48 2.93 5.40
CA ILE A 80 -2.88 2.68 4.99
C ILE A 80 -2.95 2.05 3.60
N CYS A 81 -2.19 2.56 2.63
CA CYS A 81 -2.23 2.06 1.26
C CYS A 81 -1.71 0.62 1.18
N TRP A 82 -0.61 0.31 1.87
CA TRP A 82 0.01 -1.01 1.85
C TRP A 82 -0.79 -2.01 2.68
N SER A 83 -1.37 -1.60 3.81
CA SER A 83 -2.23 -2.48 4.61
C SER A 83 -3.54 -2.83 3.92
N ALA A 84 -4.16 -1.89 3.19
CA ALA A 84 -5.36 -2.16 2.40
C ALA A 84 -5.09 -3.21 1.32
N VAL A 85 -3.92 -3.19 0.68
CA VAL A 85 -3.52 -4.16 -0.35
C VAL A 85 -3.32 -5.58 0.19
N VAL A 86 -2.98 -5.75 1.47
CA VAL A 86 -2.78 -7.08 2.10
C VAL A 86 -4.07 -7.68 2.65
N LEU A 87 -5.06 -6.85 3.01
CA LEU A 87 -6.30 -7.29 3.65
C LEU A 87 -7.49 -7.49 2.69
N THR A 88 -7.34 -7.16 1.40
CA THR A 88 -8.33 -7.40 0.34
C THR A 88 -7.86 -8.47 -0.62
#